data_AF-A0A5N8UVN9-F1
#
_entry.id   AF-A0A5N8UVN9-F1
#
_cell.length_a   1.000
_cell.length_b   1.000
_cell.length_c   1.000
_cell.angle_alpha   90.00
_cell.angle_beta   90.00
_cell.angle_gamma   90.00
#
_symmetry.space_group_name_H-M   'P 1'
#
loop_
_entity.id
_entity.type
_entity.pdbx_description
1 polymer ?
#
loop_
_entity_poly.entity_id
_entity_poly.type
_entity_poly.pdbx_seq_one_letter_code
_entity_poly.pdbx_strand_id
1 'polypeptide(L)' 'MATASFNKDFVVTDEKSIQQLKSELCKPRVVEVKKRDHKKDKVKGISLLRQRLSSLETY' A
#
# COMPACT_ATOMS: atom_id res chain seq x y z
N MET A 1 -15.28 -12.37 17.95
CA MET A 1 -14.57 -11.90 19.15
C MET A 1 -14.35 -10.41 19.00
N ALA A 2 -15.06 -9.58 19.78
CA ALA A 2 -14.80 -8.16 19.86
C ALA A 2 -13.78 -7.94 20.98
N THR A 3 -12.56 -7.53 20.66
CA THR A 3 -11.57 -7.06 21.63
C THR A 3 -11.99 -5.68 22.12
N ALA A 4 -12.92 -5.66 23.07
CA ALA A 4 -13.39 -4.45 23.77
C ALA A 4 -12.35 -3.94 24.79
N SER A 5 -11.11 -3.73 24.35
CA SER A 5 -10.02 -3.29 25.24
C SER A 5 -8.99 -2.40 24.54
N PHE A 6 -9.38 -1.70 23.48
CA PHE A 6 -8.63 -0.52 23.07
C PHE A 6 -9.25 0.66 23.80
N ASN A 7 -8.57 1.14 24.83
CA ASN A 7 -8.83 2.48 25.35
C ASN A 7 -8.73 3.42 24.15
N LYS A 8 -9.84 4.09 23.79
CA LYS A 8 -9.90 4.99 22.62
C LYS A 8 -8.98 6.20 22.79
N ASP A 9 -8.54 6.45 24.01
CA ASP A 9 -7.70 7.58 24.37
C ASP A 9 -6.23 7.15 24.33
N PHE A 10 -5.68 6.99 23.12
CA PHE A 10 -4.24 6.90 22.93
C PHE A 10 -3.62 8.28 23.14
N VAL A 11 -3.43 8.65 24.41
CA VAL A 11 -2.84 9.93 24.82
C VAL A 11 -1.34 9.74 25.01
N VAL A 12 -0.54 10.34 24.12
CA VAL A 12 0.91 10.42 24.30
C VAL A 12 1.19 11.55 25.28
N THR A 13 1.67 11.22 26.48
CA THR A 13 1.99 12.21 27.54
C THR A 13 3.46 12.64 27.54
N ASP A 14 4.31 11.97 26.76
CA ASP A 14 5.75 12.29 26.68
C ASP A 14 6.00 13.47 25.74
N GLU A 15 6.53 14.55 26.31
CA GLU A 15 6.78 15.81 25.61
C GLU A 15 7.81 15.65 24.46
N LYS A 16 8.82 14.80 24.65
CA LYS A 16 9.83 14.53 23.61
C LYS A 16 9.21 13.86 22.40
N SER A 17 8.39 12.84 22.63
CA SER A 17 7.65 12.13 21.59
C SER A 17 6.70 13.05 20.81
N ILE A 18 6.03 13.99 21.50
CA ILE A 18 5.15 14.98 20.86
C ILE A 18 5.95 15.92 19.94
N GLN A 19 7.11 16.40 20.38
CA GLN A 19 7.96 17.29 19.58
C GLN A 19 8.51 16.59 18.34
N GLN A 20 8.95 15.33 18.49
CA GLN A 20 9.40 14.50 17.36
C GLN A 20 8.27 14.30 16.35
N LEU A 21 7.09 13.89 16.80
CA LEU A 21 5.92 13.71 15.93
C LEU A 21 5.53 15.00 15.20
N LYS A 22 5.54 16.15 15.88
CA LYS A 22 5.30 17.46 15.24
C LYS A 22 6.32 17.76 14.13
N SER A 23 7.60 17.47 14.37
CA SER A 23 8.65 17.69 13.38
C SER A 23 8.53 16.77 12.15
N GLU A 24 8.12 15.52 12.36
CA GLU A 24 7.88 14.55 11.29
C GLU A 24 6.62 14.91 10.47
N LEU A 25 5.57 15.41 11.13
CA LEU A 25 4.37 15.89 10.44
C LEU A 25 4.64 17.13 9.56
N CYS A 26 5.54 18.02 9.98
CA CYS A 26 5.95 19.17 9.16
C CYS A 26 6.77 18.77 7.93
N LYS A 27 7.40 17.59 7.93
CA LYS A 27 8.18 17.04 6.81
C LYS A 27 7.69 15.62 6.49
N PRO A 28 6.46 15.49 5.98
CA PRO A 28 5.89 14.19 5.70
C PRO A 28 6.77 13.45 4.69
N ARG A 29 7.01 12.17 4.96
CA ARG A 29 7.71 11.30 4.01
C ARG A 29 6.81 11.13 2.78
N VAL A 30 7.17 11.77 1.68
CA VAL A 30 6.47 11.61 0.40
C VAL A 30 6.74 10.20 -0.10
N VAL A 31 5.70 9.38 -0.12
CA VAL A 31 5.75 8.06 -0.76
C VAL A 31 5.17 8.22 -2.16
N GLU A 32 6.03 8.19 -3.17
CA GLU A 32 5.59 8.17 -4.56
C GLU A 32 4.94 6.83 -4.88
N VAL A 33 3.61 6.83 -4.94
CA VAL A 33 2.87 5.68 -5.47
C VAL A 33 2.89 5.79 -7.00
N LYS A 34 3.59 4.86 -7.66
CA LYS A 34 3.56 4.77 -9.12
C LYS A 34 2.11 4.64 -9.59
N LYS A 35 1.64 5.62 -10.36
CA LYS A 35 0.33 5.58 -11.00
C LYS A 35 0.34 4.44 -12.02
N ARG A 36 -0.50 3.43 -11.79
CA ARG A 36 -0.63 2.28 -12.71
C ARG A 36 -1.27 2.74 -14.01
N ASP A 37 -0.70 2.34 -15.13
CA ASP A 37 -1.31 2.54 -16.44
C ASP A 37 -2.13 1.29 -16.79
N HIS A 38 -3.42 1.37 -16.46
CA HIS A 38 -4.36 0.26 -16.67
C HIS A 38 -4.45 -0.20 -18.13
N LYS A 39 -4.17 0.69 -19.11
CA LYS A 39 -4.19 0.30 -20.52
C LYS A 39 -2.99 -0.56 -20.87
N LYS A 40 -1.79 -0.18 -20.42
CA LYS A 40 -0.56 -0.98 -20.62
C LYS A 40 -0.64 -2.31 -19.88
N ASP A 41 -1.14 -2.30 -18.65
CA ASP A 41 -1.29 -3.50 -17.84
C ASP A 41 -2.28 -4.49 -18.47
N LYS A 42 -3.38 -3.99 -19.07
CA LYS A 42 -4.35 -4.82 -19.80
C LYS A 42 -3.72 -5.50 -21.01
N VAL A 43 -2.96 -4.77 -21.84
CA VAL A 43 -2.31 -5.34 -23.03
C VAL A 43 -1.30 -6.42 -22.62
N LYS A 44 -0.48 -6.14 -21.60
CA LYS A 44 0.49 -7.10 -21.04
C LYS A 44 -0.19 -8.34 -20.45
N GLY A 45 -1.33 -8.15 -19.77
CA GLY A 45 -2.13 -9.25 -19.23
C GLY A 45 -2.67 -10.17 -20.33
N ILE A 46 -3.24 -9.59 -21.39
CA ILE A 46 -3.77 -10.35 -22.53
C ILE A 46 -2.66 -11.12 -23.25
N SER A 47 -1.48 -10.51 -23.46
CA SER A 47 -0.36 -11.21 -24.12
C SER A 47 0.15 -12.39 -23.30
N LEU A 48 0.26 -12.22 -21.97
CA LEU A 48 0.63 -13.30 -21.05
C LEU A 48 -0.40 -14.44 -21.03
N LEU A 49 -1.69 -14.09 -21.04
CA LEU A 49 -2.77 -15.08 -21.10
C LEU A 49 -2.69 -15.90 -22.38
N ARG A 50 -2.51 -15.25 -23.54
CA ARG A 50 -2.32 -15.96 -24.82
C ARG A 50 -1.14 -16.91 -24.78
N GLN A 51 0.02 -16.44 -24.31
CA GLN A 51 1.22 -17.28 -24.20
C GLN A 51 0.97 -18.54 -23.36
N ARG A 52 0.31 -18.39 -22.20
CA ARG A 52 0.02 -19.51 -21.30
C ARG A 52 -0.99 -20.50 -21.89
N LEU A 53 -2.03 -19.99 -22.55
CA LEU A 53 -3.03 -20.83 -23.19
C LEU A 53 -2.46 -21.58 -24.39
N SER A 54 -1.65 -20.93 -25.22
CA SER A 54 -0.95 -21.61 -26.33
C SER A 54 0.01 -22.69 -25.83
N SER A 55 0.66 -22.51 -24.68
CA SER A 55 1.49 -23.58 -24.07
C SER A 55 0.70 -24.76 -23.51
N LEU A 56 -0.61 -24.57 -23.22
CA LEU A 56 -1.51 -25.63 -22.76
C LEU A 56 -2.08 -26.45 -23.92
N GLU A 57 -2.21 -25.87 -25.12
CA GLU A 57 -2.67 -26.57 -26.33
C GLU A 57 -1.59 -27.48 -26.95
N THR A 58 -0.32 -27.27 -26.60
CA THR A 58 0.83 -28.04 -27.12
C THR A 58 1.18 -29.29 -26.29
N TYR A 59 0.33 -29.72 -25.35
CA TYR A 59 0.47 -30.96 -24.56
C TYR A 59 -0.70 -31.91 -24.80
#